data_AF-A0A2P8VIB5-F1
#
_entry.id   AF-A0A2P8VIB5-F1
#
_cell.length_a   1.000
_cell.length_b   1.000
_cell.length_c   1.000
_cell.angle_alpha   90.00
_cell.angle_beta   90.00
_cell.angle_gamma   90.00
#
_symmetry.space_group_name_H-M   'P 1'
#
loop_
_entity.id
_entity.type
_entity.pdbx_description
1 polymer ?
#
loop_
_entity_poly.entity_id
_entity_poly.type
_entity_poly.pdbx_seq_one_letter_code
_entity_poly.pdbx_strand_id
1 'polypeptide(L)'
;MLFASLLLLTGCPVIERDVDLRYPAPDITAATKVNDTLCVAVPNASDFQIRMIMIYPRHVSPKERWYQENPGLTITDGQVCIPSSFYKFDQRLEYVVQVILWSNKKAQWTKYAGRQVISAFEIENGHAYRVVLEEREL
;
A
#
# COMPACT_ATOMS: atom_id res chain seq x y z
N MET A 1 -42.50 -45.47 -9.15
CA MET A 1 -42.57 -44.04 -8.78
C MET A 1 -41.16 -43.48 -8.87
N LEU A 2 -40.89 -42.60 -9.84
CA LEU A 2 -39.57 -41.96 -10.01
C LEU A 2 -39.34 -40.98 -8.85
N PHE A 3 -38.30 -41.18 -8.06
CA PHE A 3 -37.79 -40.17 -7.13
C PHE A 3 -37.06 -39.09 -7.94
N ALA A 4 -37.71 -37.94 -8.12
CA ALA A 4 -37.06 -36.76 -8.66
C ALA A 4 -36.12 -36.19 -7.60
N SER A 5 -34.82 -36.42 -7.77
CA SER A 5 -33.76 -35.80 -6.98
C SER A 5 -33.78 -34.30 -7.26
N LEU A 6 -34.30 -33.50 -6.31
CA LEU A 6 -34.07 -32.06 -6.31
C LEU A 6 -32.57 -31.82 -6.08
N LEU A 7 -31.86 -31.53 -7.17
CA LEU A 7 -30.55 -30.89 -7.12
C LEU A 7 -30.76 -29.49 -6.56
N LEU A 8 -30.76 -29.38 -5.23
CA LEU A 8 -30.50 -28.11 -4.57
C LEU A 8 -29.08 -27.71 -4.97
N LEU A 9 -28.95 -26.81 -5.95
CA LEU A 9 -27.76 -25.98 -6.04
C LEU A 9 -27.72 -25.14 -4.76
N THR A 10 -27.14 -25.70 -3.71
CA THR A 10 -26.64 -24.91 -2.60
C THR A 10 -25.50 -24.10 -3.18
N GLY A 11 -25.81 -22.90 -3.70
CA GLY A 11 -24.79 -21.87 -3.84
C GLY A 11 -24.07 -21.80 -2.51
N CYS A 12 -22.73 -21.85 -2.54
CA CYS A 12 -21.95 -21.62 -1.33
C CYS A 12 -22.54 -20.38 -0.66
N PRO A 13 -23.01 -20.46 0.60
CA PRO A 13 -23.43 -19.26 1.28
C PRO A 13 -22.23 -18.34 1.22
N VAL A 14 -22.33 -17.26 0.44
CA VAL A 14 -21.40 -16.16 0.55
C VAL A 14 -21.58 -15.75 2.00
N ILE A 15 -20.57 -16.03 2.83
CA ILE A 15 -20.49 -15.50 4.17
C ILE A 15 -20.25 -14.00 3.98
N GLU A 16 -21.32 -13.29 3.61
CA GLU A 16 -21.42 -11.85 3.64
C GLU A 16 -21.41 -11.48 5.12
N ARG A 17 -20.23 -11.10 5.63
CA ARG A 17 -20.02 -10.13 6.74
C ARG A 17 -18.57 -10.00 7.22
N ASP A 18 -17.59 -10.50 6.48
CA ASP A 18 -16.17 -10.19 6.72
C ASP A 18 -15.42 -9.96 5.39
N VAL A 19 -16.16 -9.51 4.36
CA VAL A 19 -15.59 -9.13 3.05
C VAL A 19 -14.78 -7.85 3.25
N ASP A 20 -13.50 -8.07 3.52
CA ASP A 20 -12.40 -7.13 3.31
C ASP A 20 -12.24 -5.92 4.25
N LEU A 21 -12.67 -6.03 5.50
CA LEU A 21 -12.24 -5.07 6.56
C LEU A 21 -10.80 -5.31 7.04
N ARG A 22 -10.04 -6.23 6.44
CA ARG A 22 -8.69 -6.62 6.89
C ARG A 22 -7.71 -5.46 6.86
N TYR A 23 -7.92 -4.51 5.94
CA TYR A 23 -7.18 -3.27 5.88
C TYR A 23 -8.15 -2.11 6.06
N PRO A 24 -7.94 -1.22 7.04
CA PRO A 24 -8.65 0.05 7.07
C PRO A 24 -8.34 0.84 5.78
N ALA A 25 -9.16 1.84 5.48
CA ALA A 25 -8.89 2.76 4.37
C ALA A 25 -7.43 3.26 4.42
N PRO A 26 -6.74 3.33 3.28
CA PRO A 26 -5.34 3.72 3.26
C PRO A 26 -5.15 5.17 3.72
N ASP A 27 -4.06 5.43 4.42
CA ASP A 27 -3.64 6.80 4.68
C ASP A 27 -3.04 7.39 3.42
N ILE A 28 -3.75 8.34 2.82
CA ILE A 28 -3.26 9.08 1.66
C ILE A 28 -2.39 10.24 2.15
N THR A 29 -1.09 10.15 1.95
CA THR A 29 -0.11 11.08 2.50
C THR A 29 0.65 11.81 1.39
N ALA A 30 1.57 12.69 1.78
CA ALA A 30 2.46 13.37 0.86
C ALA A 30 3.81 12.66 0.83
N ALA A 31 4.48 12.73 -0.32
CA ALA A 31 5.89 12.43 -0.44
C ALA A 31 6.68 13.74 -0.60
N THR A 32 7.87 13.78 -0.02
CA THR A 32 8.82 14.88 -0.17
C THR A 32 10.14 14.33 -0.65
N LYS A 33 10.75 14.99 -1.63
CA LYS A 33 12.10 14.63 -2.08
C LYS A 33 13.12 15.58 -1.45
N VAL A 34 14.12 15.01 -0.79
CA VAL A 34 15.27 15.73 -0.22
C VAL A 34 16.52 15.12 -0.83
N ASN A 35 17.20 15.89 -1.70
CA ASN A 35 18.29 15.40 -2.54
C ASN A 35 17.86 14.15 -3.34
N ASP A 36 18.58 13.04 -3.20
CA ASP A 36 18.30 11.77 -3.88
C ASP A 36 17.44 10.79 -3.06
N THR A 37 16.80 11.28 -1.98
CA THR A 37 15.96 10.47 -1.11
C THR A 37 14.52 10.95 -1.18
N LEU A 38 13.59 10.03 -1.42
CA LEU A 38 12.15 10.30 -1.36
C LEU A 38 11.60 9.83 -0.02
N CYS A 39 10.97 10.70 0.75
CA CYS A 39 10.35 10.36 2.02
C CYS A 39 8.83 10.41 1.92
N VAL A 40 8.16 9.34 2.33
CA VAL A 40 6.70 9.22 2.42
C VAL A 40 6.28 9.37 3.88
N ALA A 41 5.35 10.29 4.15
CA ALA A 41 4.87 10.50 5.50
C ALA A 41 4.02 9.32 5.99
N VAL A 42 4.23 8.91 7.24
CA VAL A 42 3.49 7.87 7.96
C VAL A 42 2.85 8.50 9.21
N PRO A 43 1.60 8.98 9.12
CA PRO A 43 0.93 9.59 10.26
C PRO A 43 0.77 8.54 11.37
N ASN A 44 0.92 8.91 12.65
CA ASN A 44 0.74 7.97 13.77
C ASN A 44 1.55 6.66 13.63
N ALA A 45 2.84 6.77 13.30
CA ALA A 45 3.72 5.61 13.05
C ALA A 45 3.76 4.59 14.20
N SER A 46 3.62 5.02 15.46
CA SER A 46 3.55 4.12 16.65
C SER A 46 4.63 3.02 16.60
N ASP A 47 4.22 1.76 16.61
CA ASP A 47 5.03 0.55 16.60
C ASP A 47 4.93 -0.20 15.26
N PHE A 48 4.43 0.48 14.22
CA PHE A 48 4.32 -0.12 12.90
C PHE A 48 5.69 -0.37 12.28
N GLN A 49 5.82 -1.51 11.61
CA GLN A 49 6.98 -1.91 10.82
C GLN A 49 6.57 -2.10 9.37
N ILE A 50 7.49 -1.85 8.44
CA ILE A 50 7.25 -2.03 7.01
C ILE A 50 7.29 -3.52 6.69
N ARG A 51 6.19 -4.03 6.12
CA ARG A 51 6.11 -5.41 5.63
C ARG A 51 6.34 -5.50 4.14
N MET A 52 5.86 -4.53 3.38
CA MET A 52 5.98 -4.50 1.94
C MET A 52 5.98 -3.06 1.47
N ILE A 53 6.71 -2.80 0.40
CA ILE A 53 6.64 -1.56 -0.35
C ILE A 53 6.40 -1.89 -1.82
N MET A 54 5.52 -1.13 -2.46
CA MET A 54 5.26 -1.19 -3.89
C MET A 54 5.51 0.20 -4.48
N ILE A 55 6.27 0.26 -5.56
CA ILE A 55 6.63 1.50 -6.24
C ILE A 55 6.43 1.31 -7.72
N TYR A 56 5.67 2.19 -8.36
CA TYR A 56 5.44 2.10 -9.79
C TYR A 56 5.20 3.47 -10.41
N PRO A 57 5.77 3.73 -11.61
CA PRO A 57 5.27 4.80 -12.45
C PRO A 57 3.80 4.55 -12.76
N ARG A 58 3.01 5.61 -12.90
CA ARG A 58 1.64 5.50 -13.40
C ARG A 58 1.61 4.90 -14.79
N HIS A 59 0.48 4.28 -15.11
CA HIS A 59 0.23 3.57 -16.38
C HIS A 59 1.00 2.27 -16.60
N VAL A 60 1.82 1.84 -15.62
CA VAL A 60 2.43 0.50 -15.62
C VAL A 60 1.38 -0.55 -15.24
N SER A 61 1.39 -1.70 -15.92
CA SER A 61 0.43 -2.76 -15.62
C SER A 61 0.67 -3.36 -14.23
N PRO A 62 -0.35 -3.90 -13.53
CA PRO A 62 -0.18 -4.47 -12.20
C PRO A 62 0.92 -5.53 -12.09
N LYS A 63 1.18 -6.29 -13.16
CA LYS A 63 2.19 -7.35 -13.20
C LYS A 63 3.63 -6.83 -13.29
N GLU A 64 3.79 -5.58 -13.72
CA GLU A 64 5.10 -4.93 -13.91
C GLU A 64 5.46 -4.01 -12.74
N ARG A 65 4.57 -3.86 -11.76
CA ARG A 65 4.82 -3.03 -10.58
C ARG A 65 5.98 -3.63 -9.79
N TRP A 66 6.95 -2.79 -9.47
CA TRP A 66 8.05 -3.17 -8.61
C TRP A 66 7.55 -3.24 -7.16
N TYR A 67 7.93 -4.29 -6.44
CA TYR A 67 7.63 -4.45 -5.04
C TYR A 67 8.76 -5.17 -4.32
N GLN A 68 8.84 -4.97 -3.01
CA GLN A 68 9.75 -5.71 -2.14
C GLN A 68 9.07 -6.01 -0.80
N GLU A 69 9.14 -7.28 -0.40
CA GLU A 69 8.78 -7.73 0.94
C GLU A 69 9.94 -7.52 1.91
N ASN A 70 9.62 -7.12 3.14
CA ASN A 70 10.57 -6.81 4.21
C ASN A 70 11.77 -5.98 3.71
N PRO A 71 11.54 -4.75 3.21
CA PRO A 71 12.53 -4.01 2.40
C PRO A 71 13.79 -3.54 3.15
N GLY A 72 13.94 -3.84 4.44
CA GLY A 72 15.03 -3.31 5.27
C GLY A 72 14.94 -1.79 5.51
N LEU A 73 13.94 -1.11 4.96
CA LEU A 73 13.59 0.27 5.28
C LEU A 73 12.93 0.32 6.66
N THR A 74 13.10 1.44 7.35
CA THR A 74 12.51 1.69 8.67
C THR A 74 11.70 2.98 8.66
N ILE A 75 10.78 3.10 9.62
CA ILE A 75 10.05 4.34 9.84
C ILE A 75 10.84 5.16 10.85
N THR A 76 11.34 6.32 10.42
CA THR A 76 12.10 7.25 11.28
C THR A 76 11.45 8.62 11.18
N ASP A 77 11.26 9.30 12.32
CA ASP A 77 10.62 10.62 12.41
C ASP A 77 9.27 10.71 11.66
N GLY A 78 8.48 9.63 11.75
CA GLY A 78 7.17 9.54 11.11
C GLY A 78 7.21 9.44 9.58
N GLN A 79 8.33 9.02 8.99
CA GLN A 79 8.50 8.90 7.54
C GLN A 79 9.20 7.61 7.14
N VAL A 80 8.91 7.14 5.93
CA VAL A 80 9.67 6.10 5.24
C VAL A 80 10.48 6.77 4.14
N CYS A 81 11.80 6.82 4.32
CA CYS A 81 12.70 7.42 3.36
C CYS A 81 13.33 6.34 2.47
N ILE A 82 13.20 6.54 1.16
CA ILE A 82 13.56 5.63 0.08
C ILE A 82 14.78 6.25 -0.63
N PRO A 83 16.00 5.78 -0.34
CA PRO A 83 17.20 6.29 -1.00
C PRO A 83 17.26 5.81 -2.45
N SER A 84 17.99 6.54 -3.30
CA SER A 84 18.20 6.17 -4.71
C SER A 84 18.91 4.81 -4.91
N SER A 85 19.65 4.34 -3.90
CA SER A 85 20.24 2.99 -3.87
C SER A 85 19.19 1.89 -3.69
N PHE A 86 18.01 2.23 -3.17
CA PHE A 86 16.88 1.31 -3.02
C PHE A 86 15.96 1.36 -4.24
N TYR A 87 15.54 2.56 -4.65
CA TYR A 87 14.73 2.76 -5.85
C TYR A 87 15.03 4.13 -6.47
N LYS A 88 15.25 4.16 -7.78
CA LYS A 88 15.51 5.39 -8.52
C LYS A 88 14.22 5.94 -9.13
N PHE A 89 13.89 7.18 -8.78
CA PHE A 89 12.76 7.91 -9.37
C PHE A 89 13.26 8.81 -10.50
N ASP A 90 12.73 8.62 -11.71
CA ASP A 90 13.06 9.41 -12.88
C ASP A 90 12.26 10.71 -12.93
N GLN A 91 12.81 11.72 -13.60
CA GLN A 91 12.17 13.04 -13.75
C GLN A 91 11.00 12.98 -14.75
N ARG A 92 10.01 13.85 -14.56
CA ARG A 92 8.80 14.04 -15.37
C ARG A 92 7.94 12.78 -15.49
N LEU A 93 7.96 11.95 -14.45
CA LEU A 93 7.08 10.80 -14.31
C LEU A 93 6.26 10.93 -13.03
N GLU A 94 5.00 10.52 -13.13
CA GLU A 94 4.13 10.33 -11.98
C GLU A 94 4.34 8.93 -11.41
N TYR A 95 4.45 8.84 -10.09
CA TYR A 95 4.63 7.61 -9.35
C TYR A 95 3.55 7.45 -8.30
N VAL A 96 3.29 6.19 -7.95
CA VAL A 96 2.60 5.80 -6.72
C VAL A 96 3.54 4.95 -5.87
N VAL A 97 3.62 5.31 -4.59
CA VAL A 97 4.26 4.51 -3.56
C VAL A 97 3.19 4.02 -2.62
N GLN A 98 3.12 2.70 -2.42
CA GLN A 98 2.29 2.07 -1.41
C GLN A 98 3.17 1.37 -0.39
N VAL A 99 2.96 1.65 0.90
CA VAL A 99 3.69 1.03 2.00
C VAL A 99 2.70 0.25 2.85
N ILE A 100 2.90 -1.06 2.94
CA ILE A 100 2.13 -1.94 3.82
C ILE A 100 2.87 -2.05 5.15
N LEU A 101 2.15 -1.72 6.21
CA LEU A 101 2.63 -1.63 7.57
C LEU A 101 1.96 -2.69 8.45
N TRP A 102 2.69 -3.16 9.46
CA TRP A 102 2.18 -4.11 10.44
C TRP A 102 2.66 -3.78 11.85
N SER A 103 1.75 -3.87 12.82
CA SER A 103 2.04 -3.67 14.24
C SER A 103 1.96 -5.02 14.98
N ASN A 104 3.09 -5.52 15.46
CA ASN A 104 3.10 -6.75 16.25
C ASN A 104 2.38 -6.56 17.60
N LYS A 105 2.41 -5.35 18.18
CA LYS A 105 1.71 -5.06 19.43
C LYS A 105 0.20 -5.09 19.24
N LYS A 106 -0.34 -4.46 18.16
CA LYS A 106 -1.77 -4.52 17.85
C LYS A 106 -2.21 -5.94 17.52
N ALA A 107 -1.37 -6.71 16.83
CA ALA A 107 -1.68 -8.10 16.48
C ALA A 107 -1.93 -9.01 17.70
N GLN A 108 -1.43 -8.65 18.89
CA GLN A 108 -1.72 -9.39 20.13
C GLN A 108 -3.17 -9.24 20.60
N TRP A 109 -3.86 -8.17 20.20
CA TRP A 109 -5.18 -7.80 20.73
C TRP A 109 -6.25 -7.67 19.64
N THR A 110 -5.87 -7.58 18.37
CA THR A 110 -6.81 -7.45 17.24
C THR A 110 -6.26 -8.05 15.94
N LYS A 111 -7.17 -8.54 15.10
CA LYS A 111 -6.86 -8.99 13.73
C LYS A 111 -6.55 -7.84 12.76
N TYR A 112 -6.81 -6.59 13.15
CA TYR A 112 -6.64 -5.37 12.34
C TYR A 112 -5.30 -4.67 12.64
N ALA A 113 -4.21 -5.43 12.57
CA ALA A 113 -2.85 -4.94 12.83
C ALA A 113 -2.14 -4.40 11.58
N GLY A 114 -2.75 -4.59 10.41
CA GLY A 114 -2.27 -4.10 9.12
C GLY A 114 -2.74 -2.67 8.84
N ARG A 115 -1.95 -1.94 8.06
CA ARG A 115 -2.25 -0.57 7.63
C ARG A 115 -1.54 -0.28 6.32
N GLN A 116 -2.11 0.59 5.50
CA GLN A 116 -1.53 0.99 4.22
C GLN A 116 -1.36 2.50 4.17
N VAL A 117 -0.21 2.93 3.67
CA VAL A 117 0.10 4.33 3.38
C VAL A 117 0.31 4.46 1.88
N ILE A 118 -0.33 5.44 1.25
CA ILE A 118 -0.23 5.67 -0.19
C ILE A 118 0.17 7.13 -0.44
N SER A 119 1.11 7.33 -1.35
CA SER A 119 1.47 8.64 -1.87
C SER A 119 1.55 8.59 -3.38
N ALA A 120 0.95 9.57 -4.05
CA ALA A 120 1.11 9.78 -5.48
C ALA A 120 1.72 11.16 -5.74
N PHE A 121 2.73 11.18 -6.60
CA PHE A 121 3.48 12.40 -6.90
C PHE A 121 4.13 12.36 -8.28
N GLU A 122 4.34 13.53 -8.86
CA GLU A 122 5.24 13.74 -10.00
C GLU A 122 6.62 14.17 -9.50
N ILE A 123 7.68 13.62 -10.10
CA ILE A 123 9.04 14.14 -9.87
C ILE A 123 9.35 15.19 -10.91
N GLU A 124 9.47 16.45 -10.50
CA GLU A 124 9.86 17.54 -11.39
C GLU A 124 10.87 18.46 -10.70
N ASN A 125 11.93 18.84 -11.41
CA ASN A 125 12.99 19.74 -10.92
C ASN A 125 13.59 19.32 -9.56
N GLY A 126 13.63 18.01 -9.30
CA GLY A 126 14.16 17.48 -8.03
C GLY A 126 13.18 17.51 -6.86
N HIS A 127 11.94 17.96 -7.07
CA HIS A 127 10.86 17.94 -6.07
C HIS A 127 9.83 16.85 -6.38
N ALA A 128 9.07 16.48 -5.34
CA ALA A 128 7.91 15.62 -5.48
C ALA A 128 6.64 16.48 -5.36
N TYR A 129 5.90 16.64 -6.45
CA TYR A 129 4.65 17.38 -6.48
C TYR A 129 3.49 16.40 -6.33
N ARG A 130 2.60 16.64 -5.35
CA ARG A 130 1.45 15.76 -5.12
C ARG A 130 0.55 15.73 -6.36
N VAL A 131 0.14 14.54 -6.76
CA VAL A 131 -0.91 14.33 -7.77
C VAL A 131 -2.11 13.62 -7.15
N VAL A 132 -3.28 13.73 -7.77
CA VAL A 132 -4.52 13.13 -7.28
C VAL A 132 -4.50 11.63 -7.59
N LEU A 133 -4.72 10.78 -6.58
CA LEU A 133 -4.86 9.33 -6.75
C LEU A 133 -6.07 8.99 -7.62
N GLU A 134 -5.91 7.96 -8.45
CA GLU A 134 -6.99 7.35 -9.22
C GLU A 134 -7.68 6.23 -8.41
N GLU A 135 -8.94 5.93 -8.72
CA GLU A 135 -9.72 4.90 -8.00
C GLU A 135 -9.05 3.52 -8.03
N ARG A 136 -8.37 3.16 -9.13
CA ARG A 136 -7.62 1.89 -9.26
C ARG A 136 -6.38 1.79 -8.34
N GLU A 137 -6.02 2.88 -7.66
CA GLU A 137 -4.84 2.98 -6.80
C GLU A 137 -5.21 2.90 -5.31
N LEU A 138 -6.52 2.84 -4.99
CA LEU A 138 -7.07 2.80 -3.63
C LEU A 138 -7.43 1.37 -3.18
#